data_AF-A0A2N6AWW0-F1
#
_entry.id   AF-A0A2N6AWW0-F1
#
_cell.length_a   1.000
_cell.length_b   1.000
_cell.length_c   1.000
_cell.angle_alpha   90.00
_cell.angle_beta   90.00
_cell.angle_gamma   90.00
#
_symmetry.space_group_name_H-M   'P 1'
#
loop_
_entity.id
_entity.type
_entity.pdbx_description
1 polymer ?
#
loop_
_entity_poly.entity_id
_entity_poly.type
_entity_poly.pdbx_seq_one_letter_code
_entity_poly.pdbx_strand_id
1 'polypeptide(L)'
;MAALIFFFAPQAQAQGPGMSMQDFKHVPLTRDMVANFVASMPAMKAFSQKNKLDKPPRTKGAGPFADFVKYLEQRNLKGEANALLGKYGFSDIRQWMRVSQSVMMAHGFSRSGKTPAQMKTEMRAMIDKITNDPRLPADQKSVLKQRFQAQMEMTLKMIPPAANIEAVREFGPKLDAQLGRK
;
A
#
# COMPACT_ATOMS: atom_id res chain seq x y z
N MET A 1 26.82 -5.86 -16.69
CA MET A 1 25.46 -6.38 -16.96
C MET A 1 25.04 -7.25 -15.79
N ALA A 2 23.79 -7.13 -15.36
CA ALA A 2 23.28 -7.51 -14.04
C ALA A 2 23.18 -9.03 -13.81
N ALA A 3 23.63 -9.49 -12.63
CA ALA A 3 23.23 -10.75 -12.04
C ALA A 3 22.20 -10.46 -10.93
N LEU A 4 20.93 -10.70 -11.22
CA LEU A 4 19.86 -10.77 -10.23
C LEU A 4 19.92 -12.15 -9.56
N ILE A 5 20.27 -12.19 -8.27
CA ILE A 5 19.92 -13.29 -7.38
C ILE A 5 19.32 -12.67 -6.12
N PHE A 6 17.98 -12.67 -6.05
CA PHE A 6 17.28 -12.64 -4.78
C PHE A 6 16.26 -13.78 -4.81
N PHE A 7 16.65 -14.89 -4.18
CA PHE A 7 15.71 -15.91 -3.74
C PHE A 7 14.87 -15.30 -2.60
N PHE A 8 13.59 -15.06 -2.86
CA PHE A 8 12.58 -15.04 -1.82
C PHE A 8 11.56 -16.13 -2.15
N ALA A 9 11.73 -17.28 -1.50
CA ALA A 9 10.62 -18.21 -1.33
C ALA A 9 9.54 -17.49 -0.51
N PRO A 10 8.26 -17.46 -0.93
CA PRO A 10 7.22 -17.09 0.00
C PRO A 10 7.06 -18.27 0.95
N GLN A 11 7.56 -18.13 2.20
CA GLN A 11 7.01 -18.94 3.27
C GLN A 11 5.53 -18.59 3.38
N ALA A 12 4.70 -19.55 3.00
CA ALA A 12 3.29 -19.58 3.34
C ALA A 12 3.17 -19.48 4.87
N GLN A 13 2.91 -18.27 5.37
CA GLN A 13 2.47 -18.09 6.75
C GLN A 13 0.96 -17.84 6.75
N ALA A 14 0.30 -18.84 7.32
CA ALA A 14 -1.09 -18.97 7.73
C ALA A 14 -1.90 -17.66 7.85
N GLN A 15 -3.07 -17.74 7.24
CA GLN A 15 -4.19 -16.81 7.30
C GLN A 15 -4.70 -16.68 8.74
N GLY A 16 -4.83 -15.45 9.23
CA GLY A 16 -5.69 -15.06 10.34
C GLY A 16 -6.70 -14.02 9.83
N PRO A 17 -7.84 -13.78 10.52
CA PRO A 17 -8.93 -12.94 10.03
C PRO A 17 -8.67 -11.46 10.31
N GLY A 18 -7.62 -10.93 9.72
CA GLY A 18 -7.57 -9.51 9.42
C GLY A 18 -7.14 -9.31 8.01
N MET A 19 -7.48 -8.13 7.48
CA MET A 19 -7.29 -7.80 6.07
C MET A 19 -5.90 -8.21 5.64
N SER A 20 -5.85 -9.33 4.93
CA SER A 20 -4.64 -9.80 4.31
C SER A 20 -4.25 -8.75 3.28
N MET A 21 -3.01 -8.75 2.78
CA MET A 21 -2.69 -7.93 1.60
C MET A 21 -3.60 -8.25 0.39
N GLN A 22 -4.45 -9.29 0.47
CA GLN A 22 -5.43 -9.67 -0.54
C GLN A 22 -6.73 -8.83 -0.46
N ASP A 23 -6.99 -8.12 0.65
CA ASP A 23 -8.21 -7.31 0.84
C ASP A 23 -7.99 -5.80 0.63
N PHE A 24 -6.76 -5.39 0.33
CA PHE A 24 -6.47 -3.98 0.08
C PHE A 24 -7.13 -3.50 -1.20
N LYS A 25 -8.07 -2.56 -1.06
CA LYS A 25 -8.73 -1.87 -2.17
C LYS A 25 -8.33 -0.40 -2.15
N HIS A 26 -7.73 0.06 -3.25
CA HIS A 26 -7.48 1.48 -3.48
C HIS A 26 -8.78 2.27 -3.39
N VAL A 27 -8.78 3.33 -2.59
CA VAL A 27 -9.84 4.34 -2.65
C VAL A 27 -9.52 5.26 -3.83
N PRO A 28 -10.50 5.59 -4.69
CA PRO A 28 -10.31 6.64 -5.70
C PRO A 28 -9.91 7.95 -5.01
N LEU A 29 -8.73 8.47 -5.35
CA LEU A 29 -8.21 9.70 -4.76
C LEU A 29 -8.63 10.89 -5.59
N THR A 30 -9.21 11.89 -4.93
CA THR A 30 -9.33 13.24 -5.49
C THR A 30 -8.18 14.10 -4.98
N ARG A 31 -7.91 15.20 -5.69
CA ARG A 31 -6.93 16.21 -5.28
C ARG A 31 -7.18 16.70 -3.85
N ASP A 32 -8.43 17.01 -3.51
CA ASP A 32 -8.78 17.51 -2.18
C ASP A 32 -8.57 16.47 -1.08
N MET A 33 -8.84 15.19 -1.35
CA MET A 33 -8.53 14.12 -0.40
C MET A 33 -7.04 14.02 -0.10
N VAL A 34 -6.19 14.18 -1.12
CA VAL A 34 -4.73 14.20 -0.95
C VAL A 34 -4.29 15.45 -0.18
N ALA A 35 -4.82 16.62 -0.54
CA ALA A 35 -4.52 17.89 0.12
C ALA A 35 -4.89 17.84 1.62
N ASN A 36 -6.10 17.38 1.93
CA ASN A 36 -6.60 17.23 3.29
C ASN A 36 -5.76 16.21 4.08
N PHE A 37 -5.38 15.11 3.45
CA PHE A 37 -4.49 14.13 4.06
C PHE A 37 -3.13 14.76 4.40
N VAL A 38 -2.46 15.43 3.45
CA VAL A 38 -1.18 16.10 3.69
C VAL A 38 -1.30 17.15 4.80
N ALA A 39 -2.37 17.94 4.81
CA ALA A 39 -2.62 18.95 5.84
C ALA A 39 -2.85 18.35 7.23
N SER A 40 -3.43 17.15 7.31
CA SER A 40 -3.68 16.45 8.58
C SER A 40 -2.44 15.80 9.19
N MET A 41 -1.38 15.54 8.41
CA MET A 41 -0.20 14.80 8.88
C MET A 41 0.48 15.44 10.09
N PRO A 42 0.75 16.76 10.14
CA PRO A 42 1.37 17.38 11.31
C PRO A 42 0.51 17.27 12.57
N ALA A 43 -0.81 17.42 12.43
CA ALA A 43 -1.74 17.32 13.54
C ALA A 43 -1.81 15.88 14.09
N MET A 44 -1.88 14.88 13.21
CA MET A 44 -1.83 13.48 13.62
C MET A 44 -0.47 13.10 14.23
N LYS A 45 0.63 13.69 13.75
CA LYS A 45 1.96 13.52 14.36
C LYS A 45 1.99 14.08 15.78
N ALA A 46 1.51 15.30 15.99
CA ALA A 46 1.44 15.92 17.32
C ALA A 46 0.51 15.14 18.26
N PHE A 47 -0.65 14.67 17.77
CA PHE A 47 -1.56 13.81 18.50
C PHE A 47 -0.90 12.49 18.93
N SER A 48 -0.16 11.85 18.02
CA SER A 48 0.59 10.63 18.30
C SER A 48 1.66 10.85 19.37
N GLN A 49 2.43 11.94 19.27
CA GLN A 49 3.46 12.29 20.25
C GLN A 49 2.88 12.60 21.62
N LYS A 50 1.86 13.47 21.70
CA LYS A 50 1.16 13.82 22.94
C LYS A 50 0.66 12.58 23.66
N ASN A 51 0.10 11.63 22.91
CA ASN A 51 -0.49 10.44 23.46
C ASN A 51 0.48 9.26 23.56
N LYS A 52 1.76 9.38 23.19
CA LYS A 52 2.74 8.28 23.19
C LYS A 52 2.23 7.07 22.39
N LEU A 53 1.82 7.30 21.13
CA LEU A 53 1.29 6.28 20.20
C LEU A 53 2.37 5.72 19.25
N ASP A 54 3.64 5.85 19.62
CA ASP A 54 4.81 5.49 18.82
C ASP A 54 4.96 3.97 18.61
N LYS A 55 4.32 3.15 19.44
CA LYS A 55 4.40 1.67 19.37
C LYS A 55 3.03 1.01 19.53
N PRO A 56 2.16 1.03 18.49
CA PRO A 56 0.93 0.25 18.55
C PRO A 56 1.28 -1.25 18.69
N PRO A 57 0.61 -1.97 19.59
CA PRO A 57 0.78 -3.41 19.72
C PRO A 57 0.37 -4.07 18.41
N ARG A 58 1.26 -4.90 17.86
CA ARG A 58 0.96 -5.71 16.68
C ARG A 58 0.15 -6.92 17.13
N THR A 59 -1.05 -7.10 16.60
CA THR A 59 -1.82 -8.31 16.85
C THR A 59 -1.64 -9.31 15.71
N LYS A 60 -1.70 -10.60 16.03
CA LYS A 60 -1.67 -11.63 14.99
C LYS A 60 -2.98 -11.54 14.20
N GLY A 61 -2.88 -11.24 12.90
CA GLY A 61 -3.98 -11.33 11.95
C GLY A 61 -4.55 -10.00 11.47
N ALA A 62 -4.69 -8.97 12.32
CA ALA A 62 -5.49 -7.77 12.01
C ALA A 62 -4.85 -6.81 10.98
N GLY A 63 -3.52 -6.82 10.85
CA GLY A 63 -2.75 -5.89 10.04
C GLY A 63 -2.54 -4.53 10.73
N PRO A 64 -1.51 -3.75 10.36
CA PRO A 64 -1.09 -2.57 11.12
C PRO A 64 -2.16 -1.48 11.31
N PHE A 65 -3.09 -1.34 10.36
CA PHE A 65 -4.16 -0.35 10.43
C PHE A 65 -5.26 -0.73 11.42
N ALA A 66 -5.72 -1.99 11.37
CA ALA A 66 -6.71 -2.47 12.33
C ALA A 66 -6.13 -2.49 13.75
N ASP A 67 -4.85 -2.86 13.87
CA ASP A 67 -4.09 -2.77 15.12
C ASP A 67 -4.06 -1.34 15.67
N PHE A 68 -3.78 -0.34 14.82
CA PHE A 68 -3.73 1.04 15.25
C PHE A 68 -5.10 1.55 15.74
N VAL A 69 -6.19 1.24 15.02
CA VAL A 69 -7.53 1.67 15.48
C VAL A 69 -7.93 0.96 16.76
N LYS A 70 -7.67 -0.34 16.86
CA LYS A 70 -7.92 -1.10 18.08
C LYS A 70 -7.12 -0.55 19.25
N TYR A 71 -5.87 -0.14 19.02
CA TYR A 71 -5.04 0.48 20.03
C TYR A 71 -5.59 1.84 20.49
N LEU A 72 -6.12 2.66 19.57
CA LEU A 72 -6.83 3.89 19.94
C LEU A 72 -8.10 3.60 20.75
N GLU A 73 -8.85 2.55 20.40
CA GLU A 73 -10.05 2.12 21.12
C GLU A 73 -9.70 1.67 22.56
N GLN A 74 -8.67 0.83 22.72
CA GLN A 74 -8.18 0.37 24.02
C GLN A 74 -7.73 1.51 24.94
N ARG A 75 -7.28 2.61 24.36
CA ARG A 75 -6.83 3.81 25.10
C ARG A 75 -7.90 4.87 25.23
N ASN A 76 -9.12 4.62 24.77
CA ASN A 76 -10.21 5.58 24.72
C ASN A 76 -9.89 6.88 23.94
N LEU A 77 -8.98 6.80 22.95
CA LEU A 77 -8.48 7.93 22.17
C LEU A 77 -9.13 8.06 20.79
N LYS A 78 -9.95 7.08 20.39
CA LYS A 78 -10.60 7.06 19.07
C LYS A 78 -11.50 8.28 18.84
N GLY A 79 -12.25 8.71 19.86
CA GLY A 79 -13.11 9.89 19.78
C GLY A 79 -12.31 11.17 19.51
N GLU A 80 -11.22 11.37 20.24
CA GLU A 80 -10.31 12.51 20.03
C GLU A 80 -9.65 12.49 18.65
N ALA A 81 -9.20 11.32 18.19
CA ALA A 81 -8.64 11.17 16.86
C ALA A 81 -9.68 11.51 15.77
N ASN A 82 -10.91 11.05 15.91
CA ASN A 82 -11.99 11.37 14.96
C ASN A 82 -12.32 12.87 14.97
N ALA A 83 -12.42 13.50 16.15
CA ALA A 83 -12.68 14.94 16.25
C ALA A 83 -11.55 15.78 15.65
N LEU A 84 -10.29 15.35 15.81
CA LEU A 84 -9.14 15.97 15.17
C LEU A 84 -9.22 15.89 13.65
N LEU A 85 -9.50 14.69 13.13
CA LEU A 85 -9.55 14.40 11.70
C LEU A 85 -10.77 15.02 10.99
N GLY A 86 -11.87 15.22 11.71
CA GLY A 86 -13.04 15.94 11.22
C GLY A 86 -12.72 17.36 10.74
N LYS A 87 -11.73 18.03 11.36
CA LYS A 87 -11.25 19.36 10.95
C LYS A 87 -10.62 19.37 9.55
N TYR A 88 -10.24 18.19 9.05
CA TYR A 88 -9.64 17.99 7.73
C TYR A 88 -10.61 17.28 6.77
N GLY A 89 -11.90 17.19 7.11
CA GLY A 89 -12.92 16.61 6.25
C GLY A 89 -12.96 15.08 6.24
N PHE A 90 -12.33 14.41 7.19
CA PHE A 90 -12.46 12.96 7.36
C PHE A 90 -13.59 12.62 8.32
N SER A 91 -14.44 11.66 7.98
CA SER A 91 -15.52 11.14 8.82
C SER A 91 -14.98 10.50 10.10
N ASP A 92 -13.87 9.77 9.97
CA ASP A 92 -13.27 9.00 11.05
C ASP A 92 -11.83 8.55 10.71
N ILE A 93 -11.15 8.00 11.71
CA ILE A 93 -9.81 7.44 11.60
C ILE A 93 -9.70 6.34 10.54
N ARG A 94 -10.74 5.52 10.30
CA ARG A 94 -10.70 4.46 9.29
C ARG A 94 -10.73 5.04 7.88
N GLN A 95 -11.52 6.09 7.63
CA GLN A 95 -11.48 6.81 6.35
C GLN A 95 -10.10 7.43 6.14
N TRP A 96 -9.56 8.14 7.14
CA TRP A 96 -8.23 8.75 7.05
C TRP A 96 -7.14 7.72 6.71
N MET A 97 -7.16 6.54 7.36
CA MET A 97 -6.20 5.47 7.07
C MET A 97 -6.35 4.87 5.67
N ARG A 98 -7.57 4.68 5.17
CA ARG A 98 -7.78 4.17 3.79
C ARG A 98 -7.25 5.14 2.74
N VAL A 99 -7.47 6.45 2.97
CA VAL A 99 -6.91 7.51 2.13
C VAL A 99 -5.39 7.51 2.23
N SER A 100 -4.84 7.50 3.45
CA SER A 100 -3.39 7.52 3.66
C SER A 100 -2.69 6.35 2.96
N GLN A 101 -3.23 5.14 3.04
CA GLN A 101 -2.68 3.97 2.37
C GLN A 101 -2.68 4.12 0.84
N SER A 102 -3.80 4.57 0.28
CA SER A 102 -3.92 4.82 -1.17
C SER A 102 -2.95 5.91 -1.63
N VAL A 103 -2.80 6.99 -0.86
CA VAL A 103 -1.85 8.09 -1.12
C VAL A 103 -0.41 7.59 -1.08
N MET A 104 -0.04 6.85 -0.03
CA MET A 104 1.33 6.35 0.14
C MET A 104 1.74 5.38 -0.98
N MET A 105 0.82 4.50 -1.39
CA MET A 105 1.06 3.58 -2.50
C MET A 105 1.19 4.35 -3.83
N ALA A 106 0.26 5.26 -4.11
CA ALA A 106 0.31 6.10 -5.31
C ALA A 106 1.59 6.95 -5.38
N HIS A 107 2.03 7.51 -4.25
CA HIS A 107 3.26 8.30 -4.16
C HIS A 107 4.52 7.44 -4.34
N GLY A 108 4.53 6.23 -3.78
CA GLY A 108 5.61 5.28 -4.05
C GLY A 108 5.74 4.94 -5.54
N PHE A 109 4.60 4.78 -6.22
CA PHE A 109 4.56 4.54 -7.67
C PHE A 109 5.00 5.77 -8.48
N SER A 110 4.53 6.97 -8.13
CA SER A 110 4.93 8.19 -8.83
C SER A 110 6.45 8.41 -8.78
N ARG A 111 7.08 8.05 -7.65
CA ARG A 111 8.53 8.09 -7.47
C ARG A 111 9.31 7.01 -8.21
N SER A 112 8.71 5.84 -8.44
CA SER A 112 9.41 4.72 -9.08
C SER A 112 9.81 4.99 -10.54
N GLY A 113 9.22 6.02 -11.17
CA GLY A 113 9.36 6.31 -12.60
C GLY A 113 8.67 5.26 -13.50
N LYS A 114 8.10 4.19 -12.94
CA LYS A 114 7.36 3.17 -13.66
C LYS A 114 5.87 3.47 -13.64
N THR A 115 5.25 3.45 -14.82
CA THR A 115 3.80 3.54 -14.93
C THR A 115 3.13 2.18 -14.70
N PRO A 116 1.86 2.15 -14.26
CA PRO A 116 1.06 0.94 -14.24
C PRO A 116 1.08 0.14 -15.55
N ALA A 117 1.12 0.86 -16.69
CA ALA A 117 1.19 0.24 -18.01
C ALA A 117 2.54 -0.45 -18.26
N GLN A 118 3.65 0.20 -17.91
CA GLN A 118 4.99 -0.41 -18.03
C GLN A 118 5.11 -1.67 -17.19
N MET A 119 4.64 -1.65 -15.93
CA MET A 119 4.65 -2.84 -15.08
C MET A 119 3.80 -3.98 -15.66
N LYS A 120 2.61 -3.68 -16.20
CA LYS A 120 1.77 -4.66 -16.89
C LYS A 120 2.49 -5.28 -18.10
N THR A 121 3.19 -4.46 -18.89
CA THR A 121 3.97 -4.92 -20.04
C THR A 121 5.13 -5.81 -19.61
N GLU A 122 5.90 -5.41 -18.59
CA GLU A 122 7.00 -6.21 -18.04
C GLU A 122 6.52 -7.58 -17.53
N MET A 123 5.36 -7.62 -16.85
CA MET A 123 4.77 -8.87 -16.36
C MET A 123 4.33 -9.79 -17.50
N ARG A 124 3.70 -9.26 -18.56
CA ARG A 124 3.34 -10.06 -19.74
C ARG A 124 4.57 -10.63 -20.44
N ALA A 125 5.61 -9.83 -20.61
CA ALA A 125 6.86 -10.27 -21.21
C ALA A 125 7.52 -11.44 -20.44
N MET A 126 7.33 -11.54 -19.12
CA MET A 126 7.82 -12.68 -18.34
C MET A 126 7.03 -13.96 -18.62
N ILE A 127 5.72 -13.89 -18.83
CA ILE A 127 4.91 -15.05 -19.26
C ILE A 127 5.34 -15.51 -20.65
N ASP A 128 5.61 -14.58 -21.56
CA ASP A 128 6.08 -14.92 -22.91
C ASP A 128 7.46 -15.58 -22.87
N LYS A 129 8.36 -15.11 -22.00
CA LYS A 129 9.67 -15.75 -21.77
C LYS A 129 9.50 -17.18 -21.27
N ILE A 130 8.64 -17.43 -20.28
CA ILE A 130 8.37 -18.80 -19.79
C ILE A 130 7.77 -19.66 -20.90
N THR A 131 6.88 -19.09 -21.72
CA THR A 131 6.23 -19.78 -22.84
C THR A 131 7.25 -20.26 -23.87
N ASN A 132 8.19 -19.38 -24.23
CA ASN A 132 9.11 -19.59 -25.34
C ASN A 132 10.47 -20.17 -24.92
N ASP A 133 10.76 -20.37 -23.62
CA ASP A 133 12.04 -20.94 -23.18
C ASP A 133 12.14 -22.42 -23.60
N PRO A 134 13.06 -22.80 -24.51
CA PRO A 134 13.19 -24.18 -24.98
C PRO A 134 13.76 -25.12 -23.91
N ARG A 135 14.33 -24.59 -22.83
CA ARG A 135 14.95 -25.39 -21.75
C ARG A 135 13.92 -25.91 -20.74
N LEU A 136 12.69 -25.40 -20.80
CA LEU A 136 11.62 -25.79 -19.87
C LEU A 136 10.74 -26.89 -20.50
N PRO A 137 10.61 -28.06 -19.86
CA PRO A 137 9.61 -29.06 -20.24
C PRO A 137 8.18 -28.50 -20.19
N ALA A 138 7.28 -29.04 -21.02
CA ALA A 138 5.90 -28.56 -21.14
C ALA A 138 5.17 -28.48 -19.78
N ASP A 139 5.30 -29.52 -18.95
CA ASP A 139 4.68 -29.57 -17.62
C ASP A 139 5.22 -28.50 -16.68
N GLN A 140 6.54 -28.25 -16.73
CA GLN A 140 7.16 -27.19 -15.93
C GLN A 140 6.73 -25.80 -16.41
N LYS A 141 6.58 -25.58 -17.72
CA LYS A 141 6.05 -24.32 -18.26
C LYS A 141 4.64 -24.06 -17.74
N SER A 142 3.77 -25.07 -17.74
CA SER A 142 2.39 -24.93 -17.28
C SER A 142 2.33 -24.50 -15.80
N VAL A 143 3.06 -25.21 -14.94
CA VAL A 143 3.12 -24.90 -13.50
C VAL A 143 3.71 -23.50 -13.24
N LEU A 144 4.79 -23.13 -13.94
CA LEU A 144 5.42 -21.82 -13.79
C LEU A 144 4.51 -20.69 -14.27
N LYS A 145 3.82 -20.86 -15.40
CA LYS A 145 2.84 -19.87 -15.89
C LYS A 145 1.71 -19.66 -14.89
N GLN A 146 1.14 -20.74 -14.37
CA GLN A 146 0.02 -20.64 -13.42
C GLN A 146 0.44 -19.89 -12.15
N ARG A 147 1.61 -20.22 -11.58
CA ARG A 147 2.16 -19.51 -10.42
C ARG A 147 2.43 -18.04 -10.71
N PHE A 148 3.03 -17.75 -11.87
CA PHE A 148 3.34 -16.37 -12.25
C PHE A 148 2.08 -15.55 -12.54
N GLN A 149 1.06 -16.14 -13.16
CA GLN A 149 -0.23 -15.50 -13.40
C GLN A 149 -0.95 -15.17 -12.09
N ALA A 150 -0.98 -16.09 -11.12
CA ALA A 150 -1.55 -15.83 -9.80
C ALA A 150 -0.82 -14.68 -9.08
N GLN A 151 0.51 -14.67 -9.13
CA GLN A 151 1.31 -13.57 -8.59
C GLN A 151 1.06 -12.25 -9.31
N MET A 152 0.95 -12.29 -10.64
CA MET A 152 0.64 -11.13 -11.47
C MET A 152 -0.72 -10.54 -11.08
N GLU A 153 -1.77 -11.35 -10.98
CA GLU A 153 -3.10 -10.89 -10.59
C GLU A 153 -3.08 -10.21 -9.22
N MET A 154 -2.41 -10.83 -8.25
CA MET A 154 -2.22 -10.22 -6.92
C MET A 154 -1.47 -8.89 -7.01
N THR A 155 -0.41 -8.82 -7.82
CA THR A 155 0.36 -7.58 -7.97
C THR A 155 -0.45 -6.50 -8.67
N LEU A 156 -1.22 -6.83 -9.71
CA LEU A 156 -2.07 -5.90 -10.44
C LEU A 156 -3.15 -5.28 -9.55
N LYS A 157 -3.70 -6.04 -8.59
CA LYS A 157 -4.63 -5.51 -7.57
C LYS A 157 -3.97 -4.47 -6.66
N MET A 158 -2.66 -4.60 -6.43
CA MET A 158 -1.89 -3.68 -5.59
C MET A 158 -1.41 -2.42 -6.33
N ILE A 159 -1.34 -2.46 -7.66
CA ILE A 159 -0.95 -1.28 -8.46
C ILE A 159 -2.01 -0.17 -8.28
N PRO A 160 -1.63 1.04 -7.84
CA PRO A 160 -2.55 2.16 -7.75
C PRO A 160 -3.16 2.52 -9.12
N PRO A 161 -4.44 2.90 -9.17
CA PRO A 161 -5.04 3.47 -10.37
C PRO A 161 -4.23 4.66 -10.87
N ALA A 162 -4.14 4.84 -12.20
CA ALA A 162 -3.39 5.95 -12.80
C ALA A 162 -3.87 7.33 -12.30
N ALA A 163 -5.19 7.48 -12.12
CA ALA A 163 -5.78 8.69 -11.54
C ALA A 163 -5.28 8.97 -10.11
N ASN A 164 -5.08 7.94 -9.29
CA ASN A 164 -4.52 8.10 -7.94
C ASN A 164 -3.06 8.57 -8.00
N ILE A 165 -2.27 8.03 -8.92
CA ILE A 165 -0.87 8.43 -9.14
C ILE A 165 -0.80 9.89 -9.59
N GLU A 166 -1.71 10.32 -10.45
CA GLU A 166 -1.82 11.71 -10.89
C GLU A 166 -2.18 12.63 -9.72
N ALA A 167 -3.20 12.26 -8.94
CA ALA A 167 -3.71 13.08 -7.83
C ALA A 167 -2.66 13.36 -6.75
N VAL A 168 -1.65 12.51 -6.59
CA VAL A 168 -0.57 12.71 -5.60
C VAL A 168 0.64 13.45 -6.15
N ARG A 169 0.78 13.61 -7.47
CA ARG A 169 2.03 14.07 -8.11
C ARG A 169 2.47 15.44 -7.60
N GLU A 170 1.55 16.41 -7.56
CA GLU A 170 1.86 17.78 -7.11
C GLU A 170 2.20 17.86 -5.60
N PHE A 171 1.74 16.89 -4.82
CA PHE A 171 1.98 16.83 -3.37
C PHE A 171 3.29 16.12 -3.02
N GLY A 172 3.99 15.55 -4.01
CA GLY A 172 5.18 14.73 -3.83
C GLY A 172 6.23 15.36 -2.89
N PRO A 173 6.68 16.61 -3.12
CA PRO A 173 7.66 17.25 -2.24
C PRO A 173 7.19 17.39 -0.78
N LYS A 174 5.90 17.71 -0.57
CA LYS A 174 5.33 17.81 0.79
C LYS A 174 5.25 16.44 1.46
N LEU A 175 4.83 15.42 0.70
CA LEU A 175 4.78 14.04 1.19
C LEU A 175 6.16 13.53 1.58
N ASP A 176 7.18 13.78 0.75
CA ASP A 176 8.56 13.37 1.06
C ASP A 176 9.10 14.07 2.32
N ALA A 177 8.88 15.38 2.47
CA ALA A 177 9.25 16.12 3.66
C ALA A 177 8.57 15.57 4.93
N GLN A 178 7.27 15.27 4.88
CA GLN A 178 6.53 14.71 6.01
C GLN A 178 6.99 13.28 6.37
N LEU A 179 7.46 12.52 5.38
CA LEU A 179 7.95 11.15 5.55
C LEU A 179 9.45 11.09 5.90
N GLY A 180 10.12 12.24 6.01
CA GLY A 180 11.56 12.31 6.29
C GLY A 180 12.42 11.76 5.14
N ARG A 181 11.91 11.78 3.91
CA ARG A 181 12.62 11.29 2.73
C ARG A 181 13.28 12.48 2.02
N LYS A 182 14.55 12.30 1.68
CA LYS A 182 15.30 13.21 0.80
C LYS A 182 15.12 12.79 -0.65
#